data_AF-A0A6G1YXJ6-F1
#
_entry.id   AF-A0A6G1YXJ6-F1
#
_cell.length_a   1.000
_cell.length_b   1.000
_cell.length_c   1.000
_cell.angle_alpha   90.00
_cell.angle_beta   90.00
_cell.angle_gamma   90.00
#
_symmetry.space_group_name_H-M   'P 1'
#
loop_
_entity.id
_entity.type
_entity.pdbx_description
1 polymer ?
#
loop_
_entity_poly.entity_id
_entity_poly.type
_entity_poly.pdbx_seq_one_letter_code
_entity_poly.pdbx_strand_id
1 'polypeptide(L)'
;IYPAEEITVDNGGHVLAYGINKTITPGMTLEETLDEIKRQNAVSCAAHPFAVSNGIRGKASLCDLMESFNSNNVDIFSNILASRFAEHHKMFTIAGSDSHVCSTVGRCRNAIESENNIDSVIDNLLKGRSKIHTANYATKKELYEHAYYVLSSSREALMNYVLEYHPKTYHLFRWALTSFTSNPNSRFWYTLGSFALYLTKRVSKKVNMGGYTPEIFQERSWKRLISLALVP
;
A
#
# COMPACT_ATOMS: atom_id res chain seq x y z
N ILE A 1 7.97 -5.97 -20.18
CA ILE A 1 6.88 -6.19 -19.20
C ILE A 1 7.06 -7.61 -18.71
N TYR A 2 7.15 -7.81 -17.40
CA TYR A 2 7.38 -9.13 -16.80
C TYR A 2 6.31 -9.40 -15.74
N PRO A 3 5.96 -10.68 -15.48
CA PRO A 3 5.01 -11.04 -14.43
C PRO A 3 5.50 -10.67 -13.02
N ALA A 4 4.58 -10.16 -12.22
CA ALA A 4 4.75 -9.91 -10.80
C ALA A 4 3.37 -9.96 -10.11
N GLU A 5 3.35 -10.19 -8.81
CA GLU A 5 2.13 -10.25 -8.02
C GLU A 5 2.30 -9.55 -6.67
N GLU A 6 1.24 -8.94 -6.16
CA GLU A 6 1.14 -8.44 -4.80
C GLU A 6 0.24 -9.41 -4.01
N ILE A 7 0.83 -10.09 -3.04
CA ILE A 7 0.18 -11.12 -2.24
C ILE A 7 -0.23 -10.50 -0.91
N THR A 8 -1.52 -10.60 -0.59
CA THR A 8 -2.03 -10.32 0.77
C THR A 8 -1.85 -11.57 1.63
N VAL A 9 -1.04 -11.48 2.68
CA VAL A 9 -0.82 -12.57 3.64
C VAL A 9 -1.95 -12.61 4.69
N ASP A 10 -1.99 -13.67 5.49
CA ASP A 10 -3.02 -13.96 6.51
C ASP A 10 -3.37 -12.78 7.44
N ASN A 11 -2.39 -11.96 7.80
CA ASN A 11 -2.56 -10.80 8.68
C ASN A 11 -2.93 -9.50 7.93
N GLY A 12 -3.20 -9.58 6.62
CA GLY A 12 -3.52 -8.43 5.77
C GLY A 12 -2.30 -7.61 5.30
N GLY A 13 -1.09 -8.07 5.62
CA GLY A 13 0.15 -7.47 5.12
C GLY A 13 0.41 -7.81 3.65
N HIS A 14 1.17 -6.96 2.96
CA HIS A 14 1.44 -7.13 1.54
C HIS A 14 2.91 -7.49 1.25
N VAL A 15 3.12 -8.40 0.31
CA VAL A 15 4.42 -8.81 -0.22
C VAL A 15 4.36 -8.81 -1.74
N LEU A 16 5.38 -8.26 -2.39
CA LEU A 16 5.53 -8.35 -3.84
C LEU A 16 6.39 -9.56 -4.20
N ALA A 17 6.01 -10.26 -5.26
CA ALA A 17 6.78 -11.33 -5.87
C ALA A 17 7.14 -10.95 -7.31
N TYR A 18 8.43 -10.81 -7.60
CA TYR A 18 8.94 -10.52 -8.94
C TYR A 18 9.51 -11.77 -9.59
N GLY A 19 9.18 -12.02 -10.87
CA GLY A 19 9.73 -13.16 -11.62
C GLY A 19 9.00 -14.49 -11.38
N ILE A 20 7.78 -14.45 -10.86
CA ILE A 20 6.95 -15.65 -10.70
C ILE A 20 6.46 -16.19 -12.06
N ASN A 21 6.21 -17.49 -12.11
CA ASN A 21 5.61 -18.18 -13.26
C ASN A 21 4.23 -18.79 -12.94
N LYS A 22 3.86 -18.86 -11.66
CA LYS A 22 2.56 -19.30 -11.16
C LYS A 22 2.06 -18.33 -10.10
N THR A 23 0.74 -18.08 -10.12
CA THR A 23 0.07 -17.25 -9.11
C THR A 23 0.26 -17.82 -7.73
N ILE A 24 0.44 -16.95 -6.74
CA ILE A 24 0.62 -17.34 -5.34
C ILE A 24 -0.70 -17.17 -4.59
N THR A 25 -1.11 -18.20 -3.85
CA THR A 25 -2.38 -18.19 -3.11
C THR A 25 -2.38 -17.09 -2.03
N PRO A 26 -3.38 -16.20 -1.99
CA PRO A 26 -3.49 -15.20 -0.92
C PRO A 26 -3.94 -15.84 0.41
N GLY A 27 -3.65 -15.17 1.52
CA GLY A 27 -4.08 -15.58 2.86
C GLY A 27 -3.20 -16.65 3.53
N MET A 28 -2.08 -17.04 2.90
CA MET A 28 -1.04 -17.84 3.54
C MET A 28 -0.29 -17.01 4.60
N THR A 29 0.43 -17.68 5.50
CA THR A 29 1.38 -16.99 6.37
C THR A 29 2.47 -16.30 5.54
N LEU A 30 3.14 -15.31 6.13
CA LEU A 30 4.26 -14.66 5.46
C LEU A 30 5.35 -15.67 5.09
N GLU A 31 5.69 -16.55 6.01
CA GLU A 31 6.74 -17.54 5.87
C GLU A 31 6.41 -18.53 4.73
N GLU A 32 5.18 -19.04 4.65
CA GLU A 32 4.71 -19.89 3.54
C GLU A 32 4.71 -19.16 2.20
N THR A 33 4.32 -17.87 2.20
CA THR A 33 4.35 -17.02 1.00
C THR A 33 5.77 -16.86 0.48
N LEU A 34 6.73 -16.58 1.37
CA LEU A 34 8.15 -16.44 1.02
C LEU A 34 8.74 -17.76 0.51
N ASP A 35 8.38 -18.89 1.12
CA ASP A 35 8.79 -20.21 0.65
C ASP A 35 8.27 -20.50 -0.77
N GLU A 36 7.04 -20.11 -1.08
CA GLU A 36 6.46 -20.30 -2.41
C GLU A 36 7.11 -19.39 -3.47
N ILE A 37 7.40 -18.14 -3.13
CA ILE A 37 8.19 -17.23 -3.99
C ILE A 37 9.55 -17.87 -4.30
N LYS A 38 10.23 -18.36 -3.26
CA LYS A 38 11.55 -18.98 -3.38
C LYS A 38 11.54 -20.24 -4.25
N ARG A 39 10.51 -21.09 -4.14
CA ARG A 39 10.35 -22.29 -4.99
C ARG A 39 10.28 -21.97 -6.47
N GLN A 40 9.86 -20.77 -6.83
CA GLN A 40 9.79 -20.30 -8.21
C GLN A 40 11.07 -19.61 -8.68
N ASN A 41 12.13 -19.56 -7.86
CA ASN A 41 13.34 -18.74 -8.09
C ASN A 41 13.01 -17.25 -8.32
N ALA A 42 11.92 -16.78 -7.69
CA ALA A 42 11.46 -15.41 -7.74
C ALA A 42 12.02 -14.59 -6.56
N VAL A 43 11.78 -13.29 -6.60
CA VAL A 43 12.28 -12.34 -5.59
C VAL A 43 11.14 -11.83 -4.75
N SER A 44 11.30 -11.90 -3.43
CA SER A 44 10.37 -11.33 -2.46
C SER A 44 10.73 -9.89 -2.12
N CYS A 45 9.75 -9.00 -2.13
CA CYS A 45 9.90 -7.61 -1.72
C CYS A 45 8.81 -7.21 -0.73
N ALA A 46 9.18 -6.72 0.45
CA ALA A 46 8.22 -6.18 1.40
C ALA A 46 7.54 -4.93 0.81
N ALA A 47 6.25 -5.03 0.50
CA ALA A 47 5.46 -3.92 -0.05
C ALA A 47 5.19 -2.92 1.07
N HIS A 48 5.53 -1.64 0.86
CA HIS A 48 5.27 -0.52 1.77
C HIS A 48 5.22 -0.93 3.26
N PRO A 49 6.31 -1.48 3.83
CA PRO A 49 6.24 -2.33 5.02
C PRO A 49 5.77 -1.61 6.29
N PHE A 50 5.85 -0.28 6.31
CA PHE A 50 5.38 0.55 7.42
C PHE A 50 4.12 1.36 7.09
N ALA A 51 3.44 1.04 5.98
CA ALA A 51 2.09 1.51 5.72
C ALA A 51 1.19 1.15 6.89
N VAL A 52 0.33 2.09 7.25
CA VAL A 52 -0.52 1.97 8.44
C VAL A 52 -1.58 0.88 8.33
N SER A 53 -2.04 0.57 7.12
CA SER A 53 -3.13 -0.37 6.86
C SER A 53 -2.70 -1.82 6.64
N ASN A 54 -1.59 -2.03 5.94
CA ASN A 54 -1.25 -3.30 5.27
C ASN A 54 0.27 -3.53 5.17
N GLY A 55 1.06 -2.88 6.02
CA GLY A 55 2.51 -3.11 6.10
C GLY A 55 2.86 -4.31 6.99
N ILE A 56 3.81 -5.14 6.56
CA ILE A 56 4.32 -6.30 7.34
C ILE A 56 5.31 -5.92 8.45
N ARG A 57 5.61 -4.62 8.62
CA ARG A 57 6.42 -4.04 9.70
C ARG A 57 7.79 -4.70 9.82
N GLY A 58 8.21 -5.04 11.05
CA GLY A 58 9.51 -5.64 11.32
C GLY A 58 9.74 -6.98 10.61
N LYS A 59 8.66 -7.67 10.18
CA LYS A 59 8.81 -8.89 9.37
C LYS A 59 9.35 -8.61 7.95
N ALA A 60 9.47 -7.34 7.54
CA ALA A 60 10.11 -6.96 6.29
C ALA A 60 11.56 -7.48 6.16
N SER A 61 12.25 -7.73 7.28
CA SER A 61 13.60 -8.32 7.26
C SER A 61 13.63 -9.79 6.79
N LEU A 62 12.47 -10.43 6.61
CA LEU A 62 12.38 -11.80 6.08
C LEU A 62 12.36 -11.84 4.55
N CYS A 63 12.10 -10.71 3.87
CA CYS A 63 12.10 -10.61 2.42
C CYS A 63 13.52 -10.39 1.86
N ASP A 64 13.72 -10.64 0.57
CA ASP A 64 15.01 -10.40 -0.11
C ASP A 64 15.34 -8.90 -0.21
N LEU A 65 14.30 -8.08 -0.43
CA LEU A 65 14.40 -6.63 -0.41
C LEU A 65 13.10 -5.98 0.11
N MET A 66 13.08 -4.65 0.17
CA MET A 66 11.90 -3.91 0.60
C MET A 66 11.70 -2.58 -0.13
N GLU A 67 10.47 -2.10 -0.15
CA GLU A 67 10.20 -0.72 -0.52
C GLU A 67 10.63 0.22 0.61
N SER A 68 11.72 0.96 0.39
CA SER A 68 12.11 2.07 1.29
C SER A 68 11.27 3.32 1.08
N PHE A 69 10.64 3.41 -0.09
CA PHE A 69 9.75 4.49 -0.47
C PHE A 69 8.56 3.95 -1.28
N ASN A 70 7.35 4.27 -0.83
CA ASN A 70 6.13 4.05 -1.61
C ASN A 70 5.44 5.40 -1.90
N SER A 71 5.07 5.63 -3.15
CA SER A 71 4.46 6.88 -3.63
C SER A 71 3.04 7.10 -3.09
N ASN A 72 2.29 6.01 -2.91
CA ASN A 72 0.88 6.03 -2.54
C ASN A 72 0.67 6.00 -1.01
N ASN A 73 1.76 5.96 -0.22
CA ASN A 73 1.68 6.13 1.23
C ASN A 73 0.99 7.46 1.58
N VAL A 74 -0.06 7.36 2.40
CA VAL A 74 -0.89 8.50 2.82
C VAL A 74 -0.13 9.52 3.67
N ASP A 75 1.06 9.19 4.15
CA ASP A 75 1.91 9.99 5.02
C ASP A 75 3.40 9.81 4.73
N ILE A 76 4.22 10.70 5.30
CA ILE A 76 5.69 10.67 5.14
C ILE A 76 6.41 9.76 6.14
N PHE A 77 5.80 9.49 7.29
CA PHE A 77 6.40 8.76 8.40
C PHE A 77 6.63 7.30 8.05
N SER A 78 5.70 6.71 7.29
CA SER A 78 5.80 5.33 6.78
C SER A 78 7.08 5.14 5.96
N ASN A 79 7.40 6.05 5.02
CA ASN A 79 8.63 5.98 4.23
C ASN A 79 9.89 6.29 5.07
N ILE A 80 9.81 7.24 6.01
CA ILE A 80 10.93 7.55 6.92
C ILE A 80 11.31 6.30 7.75
N LEU A 81 10.31 5.62 8.31
CA LEU A 81 10.52 4.42 9.11
C LEU A 81 11.03 3.26 8.25
N ALA A 82 10.49 3.09 7.03
CA ALA A 82 10.99 2.11 6.07
C ALA A 82 12.46 2.34 5.72
N SER A 83 12.85 3.58 5.45
CA SER A 83 14.24 3.93 5.15
C SER A 83 15.18 3.65 6.33
N ARG A 84 14.80 4.04 7.55
CA ARG A 84 15.58 3.76 8.77
C ARG A 84 15.70 2.27 9.06
N PHE A 85 14.60 1.53 8.88
CA PHE A 85 14.60 0.08 9.06
C PHE A 85 15.54 -0.59 8.06
N ALA A 86 15.47 -0.20 6.78
CA ALA A 86 16.37 -0.73 5.75
C ALA A 86 17.85 -0.48 6.08
N GLU A 87 18.21 0.73 6.54
CA GLU A 87 19.57 1.06 6.95
C GLU A 87 20.04 0.20 8.14
N HIS A 88 19.21 0.09 9.18
CA HIS A 88 19.52 -0.69 10.38
C HIS A 88 19.71 -2.18 10.08
N HIS A 89 18.87 -2.74 9.21
CA HIS A 89 18.90 -4.16 8.83
C HIS A 89 19.76 -4.46 7.60
N LYS A 90 20.41 -3.44 7.00
CA LYS A 90 21.23 -3.54 5.78
C LYS A 90 20.47 -4.20 4.61
N MET A 91 19.19 -3.85 4.48
CA MET A 91 18.32 -4.40 3.43
C MET A 91 18.61 -3.75 2.07
N PHE A 92 18.44 -4.52 1.00
CA PHE A 92 18.32 -3.93 -0.34
C PHE A 92 16.98 -3.23 -0.48
N THR A 93 16.96 -2.13 -1.23
CA THR A 93 15.79 -1.25 -1.28
C THR A 93 15.42 -0.83 -2.68
N ILE A 94 14.12 -0.74 -2.91
CA ILE A 94 13.52 -0.13 -4.11
C ILE A 94 12.52 0.95 -3.73
N ALA A 95 12.01 1.65 -4.75
CA ALA A 95 10.85 2.54 -4.65
C ALA A 95 9.66 2.00 -5.44
N GLY A 96 8.49 1.98 -4.81
CA GLY A 96 7.22 1.54 -5.38
C GLY A 96 6.29 2.67 -5.74
N SER A 97 5.66 2.60 -6.91
CA SER A 97 4.64 3.60 -7.29
C SER A 97 3.28 3.28 -6.69
N ASP A 98 2.99 1.99 -6.49
CA ASP A 98 1.68 1.47 -6.07
C ASP A 98 0.53 2.10 -6.89
N SER A 99 0.72 2.05 -8.22
CA SER A 99 -0.11 2.78 -9.16
C SER A 99 -1.45 2.09 -9.36
N HIS A 100 -2.51 2.77 -8.95
CA HIS A 100 -3.90 2.35 -9.16
C HIS A 100 -4.62 3.21 -10.21
N VAL A 101 -3.99 4.30 -10.68
CA VAL A 101 -4.49 5.19 -11.72
C VAL A 101 -3.37 5.60 -12.67
N CYS A 102 -3.70 5.88 -13.93
CA CYS A 102 -2.71 6.15 -14.98
C CYS A 102 -1.75 7.30 -14.63
N SER A 103 -2.24 8.34 -13.94
CA SER A 103 -1.44 9.49 -13.53
C SER A 103 -0.32 9.16 -12.54
N THR A 104 -0.45 8.05 -11.81
CA THR A 104 0.56 7.59 -10.83
C THR A 104 1.64 6.68 -11.44
N VAL A 105 1.45 6.20 -12.67
CA VAL A 105 2.40 5.32 -13.35
C VAL A 105 3.75 6.03 -13.49
N GLY A 106 4.82 5.39 -13.01
CA GLY A 106 6.18 5.91 -13.11
C GLY A 106 6.54 7.00 -12.09
N ARG A 107 5.68 7.26 -11.08
CA ARG A 107 6.01 8.11 -9.91
C ARG A 107 7.25 7.64 -9.17
N CYS A 108 7.45 6.32 -9.14
CA CYS A 108 8.68 5.68 -8.69
C CYS A 108 9.28 4.85 -9.83
N ARG A 109 10.61 4.93 -9.99
CA ARG A 109 11.36 4.12 -10.93
C ARG A 109 12.67 3.68 -10.31
N ASN A 110 13.05 2.45 -10.58
CA ASN A 110 14.31 1.85 -10.17
C ASN A 110 15.14 1.60 -11.44
N ALA A 111 16.41 1.97 -11.41
CA ALA A 111 17.39 1.66 -12.44
C ALA A 111 18.12 0.37 -12.04
N ILE A 112 18.14 -0.59 -12.97
CA ILE A 112 18.79 -1.89 -12.80
C ILE A 112 19.60 -2.11 -14.08
N GLU A 113 20.90 -2.32 -13.95
CA GLU A 113 21.74 -2.69 -15.08
C GLU A 113 21.56 -4.19 -15.32
N SER A 114 20.90 -4.54 -16.41
CA SER A 114 20.60 -5.93 -16.76
C SER A 114 20.61 -6.14 -18.27
N GLU A 115 20.71 -7.40 -18.67
CA GLU A 115 20.26 -7.80 -19.99
C GLU A 115 18.74 -7.64 -20.12
N ASN A 116 18.22 -7.67 -21.34
CA ASN A 116 16.78 -7.55 -21.60
C ASN A 116 16.02 -8.87 -21.36
N ASN A 117 16.23 -9.49 -20.19
CA ASN A 117 15.54 -10.70 -19.73
C ASN A 117 15.27 -10.63 -18.23
N ILE A 118 14.25 -11.36 -17.76
CA ILE A 118 13.82 -11.32 -16.36
C ILE A 118 14.89 -11.91 -15.43
N ASP A 119 15.59 -12.95 -15.84
CA ASP A 119 16.60 -13.64 -15.01
C ASP A 119 17.73 -12.68 -14.62
N SER A 120 18.21 -11.87 -15.56
CA SER A 120 19.22 -10.83 -15.31
C SER A 120 18.70 -9.73 -14.38
N VAL A 121 17.43 -9.33 -14.51
CA VAL A 121 16.81 -8.35 -13.59
C VAL A 121 16.74 -8.92 -12.17
N ILE A 122 16.26 -10.15 -12.02
CA ILE A 122 16.11 -10.86 -10.74
C ILE A 122 17.47 -11.07 -10.05
N ASP A 123 18.47 -11.55 -10.78
CA ASP A 123 19.83 -11.73 -10.27
C ASP A 123 20.43 -10.41 -9.75
N ASN A 124 20.22 -9.31 -10.46
CA ASN A 124 20.69 -8.00 -10.01
C ASN A 124 19.91 -7.46 -8.80
N LEU A 125 18.60 -7.72 -8.69
CA LEU A 125 17.82 -7.39 -7.50
C LEU A 125 18.33 -8.14 -6.27
N LEU A 126 18.56 -9.45 -6.38
CA LEU A 126 19.10 -10.30 -5.29
C LEU A 126 20.51 -9.90 -4.87
N LYS A 127 21.30 -9.29 -5.78
CA LYS A 127 22.64 -8.76 -5.50
C LYS A 127 22.62 -7.32 -5.01
N GLY A 128 21.45 -6.70 -4.82
CA GLY A 128 21.32 -5.31 -4.41
C GLY A 128 21.79 -4.30 -5.46
N ARG A 129 21.93 -4.72 -6.72
CA ARG A 129 22.40 -3.90 -7.85
C ARG A 129 21.24 -3.14 -8.49
N SER A 130 20.48 -2.43 -7.65
CA SER A 130 19.42 -1.53 -8.09
C SER A 130 19.61 -0.16 -7.46
N LYS A 131 19.24 0.89 -8.18
CA LYS A 131 19.29 2.27 -7.72
C LYS A 131 17.94 2.93 -7.91
N ILE A 132 17.40 3.54 -6.86
CA ILE A 132 16.20 4.36 -6.99
C ILE A 132 16.53 5.57 -7.87
N HIS A 133 15.89 5.64 -9.03
CA HIS A 133 16.10 6.72 -10.02
C HIS A 133 15.15 7.89 -9.77
N THR A 134 13.88 7.60 -9.46
CA THR A 134 12.88 8.59 -9.07
C THR A 134 12.01 8.03 -7.96
N ALA A 135 11.67 8.86 -6.98
CA ALA A 135 10.79 8.54 -5.87
C ALA A 135 9.96 9.77 -5.52
N ASN A 136 8.80 9.93 -6.16
CA ASN A 136 7.90 11.05 -5.94
C ASN A 136 6.62 10.56 -5.27
N TYR A 137 6.11 11.34 -4.32
CA TYR A 137 4.77 11.08 -3.78
C TYR A 137 3.69 11.29 -4.85
N ALA A 138 2.61 10.53 -4.72
CA ALA A 138 1.35 10.86 -5.35
C ALA A 138 0.86 12.21 -4.81
N THR A 139 0.39 13.05 -5.72
CA THR A 139 -0.22 14.34 -5.39
C THR A 139 -1.59 14.10 -4.77
N LYS A 140 -2.11 15.10 -4.05
CA LYS A 140 -3.48 15.04 -3.52
C LYS A 140 -4.50 14.73 -4.63
N LYS A 141 -4.35 15.36 -5.80
CA LYS A 141 -5.26 15.14 -6.94
C LYS A 141 -5.26 13.68 -7.39
N GLU A 142 -4.10 13.05 -7.46
CA GLU A 142 -3.96 11.64 -7.84
C GLU A 142 -4.55 10.70 -6.77
N LEU A 143 -4.39 11.03 -5.48
CA LEU A 143 -5.06 10.28 -4.41
C LEU A 143 -6.60 10.37 -4.52
N TYR A 144 -7.15 11.52 -4.92
CA TYR A 144 -8.58 11.66 -5.21
C TYR A 144 -9.02 10.88 -6.44
N GLU A 145 -8.22 10.91 -7.51
CA GLU A 145 -8.46 10.13 -8.72
C GLU A 145 -8.49 8.63 -8.39
N HIS A 146 -7.56 8.15 -7.57
CA HIS A 146 -7.53 6.79 -7.06
C HIS A 146 -8.79 6.47 -6.22
N ALA A 147 -9.16 7.31 -5.26
CA ALA A 147 -10.37 7.11 -4.47
C ALA A 147 -11.64 7.05 -5.35
N TYR A 148 -11.73 7.92 -6.36
CA TYR A 148 -12.81 7.89 -7.35
C TYR A 148 -12.83 6.59 -8.14
N TYR A 149 -11.68 6.14 -8.64
CA TYR A 149 -11.56 4.90 -9.39
C TYR A 149 -12.04 3.70 -8.56
N VAL A 150 -11.55 3.53 -7.33
CA VAL A 150 -11.93 2.41 -6.45
C VAL A 150 -13.43 2.45 -6.13
N LEU A 151 -13.95 3.59 -5.71
CA LEU A 151 -15.37 3.70 -5.31
C LEU A 151 -16.33 3.52 -6.51
N SER A 152 -15.91 3.96 -7.70
CA SER A 152 -16.72 3.81 -8.91
C SER A 152 -16.71 2.36 -9.42
N SER A 153 -15.53 1.74 -9.46
CA SER A 153 -15.35 0.36 -9.96
C SER A 153 -15.94 -0.68 -9.00
N SER A 154 -15.98 -0.40 -7.69
CA SER A 154 -16.54 -1.31 -6.67
C SER A 154 -17.98 -0.97 -6.29
N ARG A 155 -18.67 -0.10 -7.04
CA ARG A 155 -19.98 0.45 -6.65
C ARG A 155 -21.00 -0.63 -6.30
N GLU A 156 -21.21 -1.61 -7.18
CA GLU A 156 -22.23 -2.64 -6.97
C GLU A 156 -21.90 -3.55 -5.79
N ALA A 157 -20.65 -4.00 -5.69
CA ALA A 157 -20.17 -4.83 -4.58
C ALA A 157 -20.36 -4.12 -3.22
N LEU A 158 -19.99 -2.83 -3.14
CA LEU A 158 -20.17 -2.03 -1.93
C LEU A 158 -21.65 -1.84 -1.57
N MET A 159 -22.49 -1.58 -2.58
CA MET A 159 -23.93 -1.41 -2.38
C MET A 159 -24.59 -2.69 -1.86
N ASN A 160 -24.24 -3.84 -2.41
CA ASN A 160 -24.75 -5.14 -1.96
C ASN A 160 -24.28 -5.46 -0.55
N TYR A 161 -22.99 -5.27 -0.25
CA TYR A 161 -22.45 -5.48 1.09
C TYR A 161 -23.14 -4.61 2.14
N VAL A 162 -23.31 -3.31 1.89
CA VAL A 162 -23.96 -2.41 2.85
C VAL A 162 -25.44 -2.76 3.02
N LEU A 163 -26.13 -3.19 1.96
CA LEU A 163 -27.53 -3.62 2.05
C LEU A 163 -27.68 -4.85 2.96
N GLU A 164 -26.78 -5.82 2.82
CA GLU A 164 -26.79 -7.08 3.56
C GLU A 164 -26.38 -6.89 5.03
N TYR A 165 -25.25 -6.22 5.28
CA TYR A 165 -24.63 -6.15 6.62
C TYR A 165 -24.99 -4.87 7.40
N HIS A 166 -25.40 -3.80 6.72
CA HIS A 166 -25.66 -2.49 7.33
C HIS A 166 -26.93 -1.79 6.79
N PRO A 167 -28.10 -2.47 6.77
CA PRO A 167 -29.30 -1.95 6.11
C PRO A 167 -29.80 -0.61 6.68
N LYS A 168 -29.56 -0.34 7.97
CA LYS A 168 -29.96 0.92 8.63
C LYS A 168 -29.25 2.15 8.04
N THR A 169 -28.04 2.00 7.50
CA THR A 169 -27.26 3.11 6.93
C THR A 169 -27.22 3.09 5.40
N TYR A 170 -27.87 2.10 4.77
CA TYR A 170 -27.85 1.89 3.32
C TYR A 170 -28.24 3.12 2.51
N HIS A 171 -29.34 3.80 2.87
CA HIS A 171 -29.78 4.98 2.11
C HIS A 171 -28.80 6.15 2.19
N LEU A 172 -28.20 6.37 3.36
CA LEU A 172 -27.16 7.39 3.54
C LEU A 172 -25.90 7.03 2.74
N PHE A 173 -25.47 5.77 2.82
CA PHE A 173 -24.33 5.28 2.04
C PHE A 173 -24.58 5.42 0.53
N ARG A 174 -25.75 5.01 0.04
CA ARG A 174 -26.17 5.13 -1.35
C ARG A 174 -26.10 6.57 -1.82
N TRP A 175 -26.66 7.49 -1.03
CA TRP A 175 -26.62 8.92 -1.33
C TRP A 175 -25.17 9.42 -1.40
N ALA A 176 -24.35 9.10 -0.40
CA ALA A 176 -22.96 9.52 -0.32
C ALA A 176 -22.15 9.02 -1.53
N LEU A 177 -22.22 7.71 -1.81
CA LEU A 177 -21.53 7.08 -2.92
C LEU A 177 -21.99 7.69 -4.26
N THR A 178 -23.29 7.84 -4.47
CA THR A 178 -23.83 8.44 -5.70
C THR A 178 -23.40 9.89 -5.86
N SER A 179 -23.51 10.70 -4.81
CA SER A 179 -23.10 12.10 -4.82
C SER A 179 -21.61 12.25 -5.14
N PHE A 180 -20.76 11.40 -4.53
CA PHE A 180 -19.31 11.41 -4.80
C PHE A 180 -18.99 10.99 -6.24
N THR A 181 -19.54 9.86 -6.70
CA THR A 181 -19.24 9.34 -8.04
C THR A 181 -19.81 10.22 -9.16
N SER A 182 -20.94 10.91 -8.94
CA SER A 182 -21.54 11.78 -9.95
C SER A 182 -20.83 13.13 -10.08
N ASN A 183 -20.16 13.61 -9.02
CA ASN A 183 -19.38 14.85 -9.06
C ASN A 183 -18.15 14.75 -8.13
N PRO A 184 -17.11 13.99 -8.54
CA PRO A 184 -15.94 13.73 -7.70
C PRO A 184 -15.10 15.00 -7.45
N ASN A 185 -15.23 16.02 -8.31
CA ASN A 185 -14.54 17.30 -8.17
C ASN A 185 -15.30 18.32 -7.30
N SER A 186 -16.40 17.90 -6.65
CA SER A 186 -17.14 18.76 -5.73
C SER A 186 -16.25 19.26 -4.59
N ARG A 187 -16.34 20.55 -4.30
CA ARG A 187 -15.62 21.18 -3.18
C ARG A 187 -15.96 20.50 -1.85
N PHE A 188 -17.20 20.05 -1.67
CA PHE A 188 -17.63 19.32 -0.48
C PHE A 188 -16.79 18.04 -0.27
N TRP A 189 -16.74 17.16 -1.27
CA TRP A 189 -15.99 15.90 -1.19
C TRP A 189 -14.48 16.13 -1.09
N TYR A 190 -13.95 17.15 -1.77
CA TYR A 190 -12.55 17.54 -1.62
C TYR A 190 -12.22 18.06 -0.21
N THR A 191 -13.12 18.80 0.43
CA THR A 191 -12.90 19.23 1.82
C THR A 191 -12.96 18.05 2.78
N LEU A 192 -13.93 17.15 2.60
CA LEU A 192 -14.09 15.97 3.45
C LEU A 192 -12.91 15.01 3.33
N GLY A 193 -12.47 14.71 2.11
CA GLY A 193 -11.30 13.86 1.87
C GLY A 193 -10.02 14.49 2.42
N SER A 194 -9.87 15.81 2.35
CA SER A 194 -8.67 16.50 2.85
C SER A 194 -8.62 16.44 4.37
N PHE A 195 -9.77 16.57 5.03
CA PHE A 195 -9.91 16.37 6.46
C PHE A 195 -9.62 14.92 6.87
N ALA A 196 -10.15 13.94 6.13
CA ALA A 196 -9.87 12.53 6.37
C ALA A 196 -8.36 12.22 6.26
N LEU A 197 -7.70 12.68 5.19
CA LEU A 197 -6.25 12.55 5.01
C LEU A 197 -5.46 13.20 6.14
N TYR A 198 -5.91 14.36 6.62
CA TYR A 198 -5.28 15.03 7.78
C TYR A 198 -5.36 14.18 9.04
N LEU A 199 -6.54 13.61 9.35
CA LEU A 199 -6.71 12.73 10.51
C LEU A 199 -5.85 11.47 10.38
N THR A 200 -5.86 10.82 9.21
CA THR A 200 -5.03 9.62 8.96
C THR A 200 -3.55 9.91 9.17
N LYS A 201 -3.05 11.06 8.70
CA LYS A 201 -1.64 11.47 8.92
C LYS A 201 -1.31 11.65 10.41
N ARG A 202 -2.24 12.16 11.21
CA ARG A 202 -2.04 12.29 12.67
C ARG A 202 -1.95 10.93 13.33
N VAL A 203 -2.85 10.01 13.00
CA VAL A 203 -2.82 8.64 13.53
C VAL A 203 -1.54 7.94 13.11
N SER A 204 -1.15 8.05 11.83
CA SER A 204 0.08 7.47 11.32
C SER A 204 1.32 7.99 12.05
N LYS A 205 1.40 9.30 12.31
CA LYS A 205 2.48 9.87 13.14
C LYS A 205 2.56 9.20 14.51
N LYS A 206 1.42 8.98 15.17
CA LYS A 206 1.40 8.36 16.51
C LYS A 206 1.84 6.89 16.47
N VAL A 207 1.38 6.14 15.47
CA VAL A 207 1.79 4.74 15.30
C VAL A 207 3.28 4.62 14.93
N ASN A 208 3.70 5.33 13.88
CA ASN A 208 5.05 5.19 13.32
C ASN A 208 6.14 5.93 14.11
N MET A 209 5.79 7.00 14.83
CA MET A 209 6.78 7.82 15.56
C MET A 209 6.54 7.88 17.07
N GLY A 210 5.31 7.61 17.53
CA GLY A 210 4.91 7.73 18.93
C GLY A 210 4.79 6.41 19.68
N GLY A 211 5.10 5.28 19.04
CA GLY A 211 5.07 3.95 19.68
C GLY A 211 3.67 3.37 19.92
N TYR A 212 2.64 3.94 19.30
CA TYR A 212 1.29 3.38 19.35
C TYR A 212 1.21 2.12 18.50
N THR A 213 0.38 1.18 18.94
CA THR A 213 0.28 -0.13 18.29
C THR A 213 -0.46 -0.04 16.94
N PRO A 214 0.05 -0.65 15.86
CA PRO A 214 -0.54 -0.56 14.53
C PRO A 214 -1.89 -1.25 14.36
N GLU A 215 -2.32 -2.12 15.29
CA GLU A 215 -3.58 -2.89 15.17
C GLU A 215 -4.80 -1.97 15.13
N ILE A 216 -4.69 -0.72 15.58
CA ILE A 216 -5.79 0.26 15.49
C ILE A 216 -6.29 0.49 14.05
N PHE A 217 -5.42 0.31 13.05
CA PHE A 217 -5.80 0.36 11.64
C PHE A 217 -6.40 -0.96 11.14
N GLN A 218 -5.99 -2.09 11.70
CA GLN A 218 -6.52 -3.42 11.38
C GLN A 218 -7.96 -3.58 11.87
N GLU A 219 -8.30 -2.98 13.02
CA GLU A 219 -9.66 -2.99 13.54
C GLU A 219 -10.67 -2.19 12.70
N ARG A 220 -10.20 -1.34 11.78
CA ARG A 220 -11.02 -0.49 10.89
C ARG A 220 -12.10 0.32 11.63
N SER A 221 -11.85 0.67 12.89
CA SER A 221 -12.80 1.41 13.73
C SER A 221 -12.64 2.92 13.55
N TRP A 222 -13.49 3.53 12.73
CA TRP A 222 -13.50 4.99 12.50
C TRP A 222 -13.59 5.79 13.80
N LYS A 223 -14.36 5.32 14.78
CA LYS A 223 -14.46 5.99 16.10
C LYS A 223 -13.11 6.03 16.82
N ARG A 224 -12.37 4.91 16.83
CA ARG A 224 -11.05 4.84 17.48
C ARG A 224 -10.01 5.63 16.70
N LEU A 225 -10.01 5.54 15.37
CA LEU A 225 -9.11 6.31 14.50
C LEU A 225 -9.31 7.81 14.67
N ILE A 226 -10.56 8.30 14.65
CA ILE A 226 -10.87 9.71 14.88
C ILE A 226 -10.48 10.12 16.31
N SER A 227 -10.85 9.32 17.31
CA SER A 227 -10.48 9.61 18.71
C SER A 227 -8.97 9.77 18.86
N LEU A 228 -8.17 8.82 18.37
CA LEU A 228 -6.72 8.87 18.44
C LEU A 228 -6.13 10.05 17.65
N ALA A 229 -6.72 10.39 16.49
CA ALA A 229 -6.30 11.54 15.70
C ALA A 229 -6.51 12.87 16.43
N LEU A 230 -7.58 12.98 17.22
CA LEU A 230 -7.98 14.21 17.92
C LEU A 230 -7.29 14.40 19.26
N VAL A 231 -6.83 13.32 19.90
CA VAL A 231 -5.94 13.44 21.06
C VAL A 231 -4.71 14.28 20.66
N PRO A 232 -4.25 15.22 21.49
CA PRO A 232 -3.03 15.98 21.24
C PRO A 232 -1.83 15.11 20.84
#